data_AF-A0A183C475-F1
#
_entry.id   AF-A0A183C475-F1
#
_cell.length_a   1.000
_cell.length_b   1.000
_cell.length_c   1.000
_cell.angle_alpha   90.00
_cell.angle_beta   90.00
_cell.angle_gamma   90.00
#
_symmetry.space_group_name_H-M   'P 1'
#
loop_
_entity.id
_entity.type
_entity.pdbx_description
1 polymer ?
#
loop_
_entity_poly.entity_id
_entity_poly.type
_entity_poly.pdbx_seq_one_letter_code
_entity_poly.pdbx_strand_id
1 'polypeptide(L)' 'MEGTSERSASILEANLSFFVLRLTLAIVVWPSQCQVGCLNGGVCAFQREDPAQQKCICLIGIWEGDRCERKGRF' A
#
# COMPACT_ATOMS: atom_id res chain seq x y z
N MET A 1 -41.56 3.70 10.09
CA MET A 1 -41.15 5.11 10.24
C MET A 1 -39.97 5.06 11.21
N GLU A 2 -38.79 4.79 10.67
CA GLU A 2 -37.67 5.77 10.52
C GLU A 2 -37.03 6.08 11.90
N GLY A 3 -35.73 5.93 12.14
CA GLY A 3 -34.62 5.88 11.19
C GLY A 3 -33.34 5.27 11.75
N THR A 4 -32.47 4.97 10.80
CA THR A 4 -31.12 4.43 10.89
C THR A 4 -30.11 5.52 11.27
N SER A 5 -29.33 5.32 12.31
CA SER A 5 -28.00 5.91 12.51
C SER A 5 -27.26 5.04 13.55
N GLU A 6 -25.93 5.09 13.61
CA GLU A 6 -25.06 4.42 14.62
C GLU A 6 -24.40 3.06 14.31
N ARG A 7 -24.29 2.57 13.05
CA ARG A 7 -23.49 1.34 12.76
C ARG A 7 -22.28 1.50 11.82
N SER A 8 -21.96 2.70 11.34
CA SER A 8 -20.97 2.87 10.27
C SER A 8 -19.56 3.29 10.70
N ALA A 9 -19.31 3.56 11.99
CA ALA A 9 -18.03 4.16 12.42
C ALA A 9 -16.91 3.15 12.76
N SER A 10 -17.22 1.87 13.03
CA SER A 10 -16.20 0.92 13.56
C SER A 10 -15.48 0.08 12.49
N ILE A 11 -15.99 -0.01 11.27
CA ILE A 11 -15.39 -0.84 10.21
C ILE A 11 -14.25 -0.08 9.49
N LEU A 12 -14.35 1.25 9.39
CA LEU A 12 -13.32 2.09 8.76
C LEU A 12 -12.06 2.18 9.66
N GLU A 13 -12.24 2.33 10.98
CA GLU A 13 -11.17 2.37 11.98
C GLU A 13 -10.43 1.02 12.13
N ALA A 14 -11.14 -0.10 11.98
CA ALA A 14 -10.53 -1.44 12.00
C ALA A 14 -9.66 -1.69 10.76
N ASN A 15 -10.09 -1.25 9.58
CA ASN A 15 -9.27 -1.31 8.37
C ASN A 15 -8.06 -0.40 8.50
N LEU A 16 -8.23 0.85 8.96
CA LEU A 16 -7.12 1.77 9.17
C LEU A 16 -6.12 1.21 10.19
N SER A 17 -6.58 0.66 11.30
CA SER A 17 -5.73 0.03 12.32
C SER A 17 -5.02 -1.23 11.82
N PHE A 18 -5.69 -2.08 11.04
CA PHE A 18 -5.08 -3.29 10.46
C PHE A 18 -4.10 -2.91 9.34
N PHE A 19 -4.41 -1.90 8.54
CA PHE A 19 -3.54 -1.35 7.50
C PHE A 19 -2.30 -0.70 8.11
N VAL A 20 -2.46 0.09 9.19
CA VAL A 20 -1.37 0.71 9.96
C VAL A 20 -0.50 -0.37 10.63
N LEU A 21 -1.10 -1.38 11.25
CA LEU A 21 -0.38 -2.51 11.87
C LEU A 21 0.41 -3.32 10.84
N ARG A 22 -0.18 -3.58 9.67
CA ARG A 22 0.50 -4.24 8.53
C ARG A 22 1.59 -3.36 7.93
N LEU A 23 1.40 -2.04 7.86
CA LEU A 23 2.41 -1.07 7.42
C LEU A 23 3.59 -1.00 8.40
N THR A 24 3.36 -1.09 9.72
CA THR A 24 4.46 -1.16 10.69
C THR A 24 5.28 -2.44 10.61
N LEU A 25 4.74 -3.50 9.98
CA LEU A 25 5.45 -4.75 9.68
C LEU A 25 5.97 -4.82 8.24
N ALA A 26 5.71 -3.79 7.43
CA ALA A 26 6.22 -3.72 6.07
C ALA A 26 7.69 -3.31 6.08
N ILE A 27 8.53 -4.12 5.46
CA ILE A 27 9.94 -3.82 5.27
C ILE A 27 10.07 -3.14 3.91
N VAL A 28 10.68 -1.95 3.90
CA VAL A 28 10.95 -1.19 2.67
C VAL A 28 12.41 -1.39 2.28
N VAL A 29 12.64 -1.84 1.04
CA VAL A 29 13.98 -2.11 0.50
C VAL A 29 14.21 -1.43 -0.83
N TRP A 30 15.47 -1.38 -1.24
CA TRP A 30 15.85 -0.91 -2.57
C TRP A 30 15.36 -1.85 -3.68
N PRO A 31 15.02 -1.33 -4.88
CA PRO A 31 14.49 -2.13 -5.98
C PRO A 31 15.39 -3.28 -6.41
N SER A 32 16.71 -3.16 -6.25
CA SER A 32 17.69 -4.20 -6.59
C SER A 32 17.56 -5.48 -5.75
N GLN A 33 16.88 -5.41 -4.61
CA GLN A 33 16.67 -6.53 -3.68
C GLN A 33 15.28 -7.16 -3.83
N CYS A 34 14.45 -6.64 -4.75
CA CYS A 34 13.08 -7.06 -4.94
C CYS A 34 12.97 -7.96 -6.17
N GLN A 35 12.12 -9.01 -6.12
CA GLN A 35 11.83 -9.82 -7.30
C GLN A 35 10.97 -9.03 -8.29
N VAL A 36 10.07 -8.16 -7.78
CA VAL A 36 9.36 -7.19 -8.61
C VAL A 36 10.22 -5.93 -8.79
N GLY A 37 10.72 -5.71 -10.01
CA GLY A 37 11.55 -4.54 -10.30
C GLY A 37 10.73 -3.26 -10.35
N CYS A 38 10.72 -2.47 -9.27
CA CYS A 38 10.05 -1.17 -9.24
C CYS A 38 10.77 -0.16 -10.14
N LEU A 39 10.01 0.53 -10.99
CA LEU A 39 10.54 1.50 -11.96
C LEU A 39 10.41 2.93 -11.44
N ASN A 40 11.03 3.88 -12.16
CA ASN A 40 10.85 5.33 -11.97
C ASN A 40 11.04 5.84 -10.53
N GLY A 41 11.97 5.23 -9.79
CA GLY A 41 12.28 5.61 -8.41
C GLY A 41 11.28 5.11 -7.36
N GLY A 42 10.39 4.18 -7.71
CA GLY A 42 9.56 3.47 -6.75
C GLY A 42 10.38 2.59 -5.81
N VAL A 43 9.88 2.37 -4.60
CA VAL A 43 10.51 1.50 -3.59
C VAL A 43 9.72 0.21 -3.43
N CYS A 44 10.38 -0.88 -3.07
CA CYS A 44 9.73 -2.16 -2.85
C CYS A 44 9.37 -2.32 -1.37
N ALA A 45 8.12 -2.69 -1.10
CA ALA A 45 7.62 -3.01 0.22
C ALA A 45 7.07 -4.43 0.23
N PHE A 46 7.38 -5.18 1.28
CA PHE A 46 6.82 -6.52 1.51
C PHE A 46 6.52 -6.72 2.98
N GLN A 47 5.60 -7.63 3.28
CA GLN A 47 5.24 -7.97 4.65
C GLN A 47 6.30 -8.87 5.25
N ARG A 48 6.70 -8.62 6.50
CA ARG A 48 7.64 -9.49 7.21
C ARG A 48 7.16 -10.94 7.27
N GLU A 49 5.85 -11.14 7.47
CA GLU A 49 5.25 -12.47 7.60
C GLU A 49 5.13 -13.22 6.28
N ASP A 50 5.11 -12.49 5.15
CA ASP A 50 5.03 -13.05 3.81
C ASP A 50 5.85 -12.20 2.81
N PRO A 51 7.16 -12.47 2.70
CA PRO A 51 8.04 -11.71 1.81
C PRO A 51 7.79 -11.99 0.33
N ALA A 52 6.97 -12.99 -0.03
CA ALA A 52 6.57 -13.23 -1.42
C ALA A 52 5.55 -12.20 -1.90
N GLN A 53 4.80 -11.59 -0.98
CA GLN A 53 3.87 -10.51 -1.31
C GLN A 53 4.60 -9.16 -1.39
N GLN A 54 5.31 -8.95 -2.50
CA GLN A 54 6.01 -7.71 -2.79
C GLN A 54 5.11 -6.72 -3.55
N LYS A 55 5.15 -5.45 -3.16
CA LYS A 55 4.47 -4.35 -3.83
C LYS A 55 5.41 -3.18 -4.06
N CYS A 56 5.23 -2.48 -5.17
CA CYS A 56 5.93 -1.22 -5.40
C CYS A 56 5.12 -0.06 -4.80
N ILE A 57 5.82 0.82 -4.09
CA ILE A 57 5.30 2.10 -3.63
C ILE A 57 5.87 3.18 -4.55
N CYS A 58 4.96 3.87 -5.24
CA CYS A 58 5.29 4.88 -6.23
C CYS A 58 5.36 6.27 -5.62
N LEU A 59 6.07 7.17 -6.30
CA LEU A 59 6.07 8.59 -5.98
C LEU A 59 4.66 9.15 -6.24
N ILE A 60 3.93 9.39 -5.15
CA ILE A 60 2.51 9.79 -5.16
C ILE A 60 2.31 11.01 -6.06
N GLY A 61 1.32 10.92 -6.95
CA GLY A 61 0.98 11.94 -7.93
C GLY A 61 1.85 11.92 -9.18
N ILE A 62 3.09 11.41 -9.13
CA ILE A 62 4.02 11.45 -10.28
C ILE A 62 3.97 10.15 -11.08
N TRP A 63 3.97 9.00 -10.41
CA TRP A 63 3.99 7.68 -11.03
C TRP A 63 2.96 6.76 -10.36
N GLU A 64 2.38 5.87 -11.15
CA GLU A 64 1.33 4.93 -10.76
C GLU A 64 1.47 3.60 -11.54
N GLY A 65 0.69 2.59 -11.14
CA GLY A 65 0.77 1.22 -11.66
C GLY A 65 1.52 0.28 -10.71
N ASP A 66 1.44 -1.02 -11.00
CA ASP A 66 1.97 -2.07 -10.11
C ASP A 66 3.49 -2.00 -9.95
N ARG A 67 4.18 -1.40 -10.93
CA ARG A 67 5.62 -1.21 -10.95
C ARG A 67 6.03 0.26 -11.10
N CYS A 68 5.11 1.19 -10.87
CA CYS A 68 5.31 2.62 -11.08
C CYS A 68 5.69 2.98 -12.53
N GLU A 69 5.17 2.22 -13.49
CA GLU A 69 5.51 2.31 -14.91
C GLU A 69 4.72 3.40 -15.65
N ARG A 70 3.60 3.86 -15.10
CA ARG A 70 2.73 4.87 -15.72
C ARG A 70 2.87 6.21 -15.02
N LYS A 71 2.84 7.30 -15.78
CA LYS A 71 2.87 8.65 -15.23
C LYS A 71 1.48 8.98 -14.65
N GLY A 72 1.45 9.44 -13.41
CA GLY A 72 0.22 9.89 -12.73
C GLY A 72 -0.44 11.00 -13.54
N ARG A 73 -1.75 10.87 -13.77
CA ARG A 73 -2.56 11.96 -14.31
C ARG A 73 -3.08 12.76 -13.13
N PHE A 74 -2.63 14.01 -13.00
CA PHE A 74 -3.15 14.98 -12.04
C PHE A 74 -4.49 15.55 -12.51
#